data_AF-A0A164MFH4-F1
#
_entry.id   AF-A0A164MFH4-F1
#
_cell.length_a   1.000
_cell.length_b   1.000
_cell.length_c   1.000
_cell.angle_alpha   90.00
_cell.angle_beta   90.00
_cell.angle_gamma   90.00
#
_symmetry.space_group_name_H-M   'P 1'
#
loop_
_entity.id
_entity.type
_entity.pdbx_description
1 polymer ?
#
loop_
_entity_poly.entity_id
_entity_poly.type
_entity_poly.pdbx_seq_one_letter_code
_entity_poly.pdbx_strand_id
1 'polypeptide(L)'
;MAKSAYDSRLQDVIKAYMRAHGLTRHEEMARVLGIDRTLVSKYLSGTRTCRDVGQLRRFAQAMDLPPETFGLLEAPDQLQETYDDAVTDWRLVRQTLNRNRHALTAAAARLYWDPVAIEGTTCITRPDWMLSEPLDLDAIRLDFDSSAPAPLITGGESESEACRPVRPNGARFGRYSQAIRAIARPTLFENRTSYRLLDVSFDATGARMRYGLTTYFDMVDVCEVIAHETTAAWISRQGEGRLDPDDLPFRSLIGDLFDLSRRPVLPSINTLTIRRAPDGDTFFLHRRGAAQVTLAAGLTHIIPAGVFQPAAIGQENIERDFSMWRNVLRELSEEFLDAPEHDGSSGTPVDYDAEPFRTLTEARRTSKVRAWCFGIGLDPLAPAGEILTALTVDSDIFDIVFKGMVSQNAEGEIYPSQEGTVGIRWTPANVRRVMNHEPLAAAAAACIALTWKHRNRLLP
;
A
#
# COMPACT_ATOMS: atom_id res chain seq x y z
N MET A 1 -38.23 26.18 -18.61
CA MET A 1 -38.23 27.14 -17.48
C MET A 1 -39.39 26.82 -16.55
N ALA A 2 -39.14 26.14 -15.44
CA ALA A 2 -40.13 25.91 -14.38
C ALA A 2 -39.74 26.75 -13.16
N LYS A 3 -40.61 27.68 -12.76
CA LYS A 3 -40.45 28.50 -11.55
C LYS A 3 -40.66 27.62 -10.33
N SER A 4 -39.60 27.44 -9.53
CA SER A 4 -39.67 26.83 -8.20
C SER A 4 -40.53 27.69 -7.27
N ALA A 5 -41.56 27.08 -6.70
CA ALA A 5 -42.35 27.61 -5.59
C ALA A 5 -41.93 26.96 -4.25
N TYR A 6 -40.64 26.69 -4.07
CA TYR A 6 -40.11 26.21 -2.79
C TYR A 6 -39.20 27.27 -2.17
N ASP A 7 -39.72 27.93 -1.12
CA ASP A 7 -38.94 28.79 -0.26
C ASP A 7 -37.81 27.98 0.39
N SER A 8 -36.59 28.52 0.36
CA SER A 8 -35.37 27.83 0.78
C SER A 8 -35.42 27.47 2.28
N ARG A 9 -35.57 26.18 2.61
CA ARG A 9 -35.49 25.66 4.00
C ARG A 9 -34.10 25.76 4.64
N LEU A 10 -33.12 26.32 3.92
CA LEU A 10 -31.71 26.35 4.33
C LEU A 10 -31.51 26.98 5.71
N GLN A 11 -32.18 28.08 6.02
CA GLN A 11 -32.05 28.75 7.30
C GLN A 11 -32.46 27.83 8.46
N ASP A 12 -33.60 27.14 8.32
CA ASP A 12 -34.14 26.27 9.36
C ASP A 12 -33.31 25.01 9.53
N VAL A 13 -32.81 24.45 8.42
CA VAL A 13 -31.93 23.28 8.45
C VAL A 13 -30.60 23.59 9.13
N ILE A 14 -29.98 24.73 8.83
CA ILE A 14 -28.75 25.16 9.52
C ILE A 14 -29.02 25.35 11.02
N LYS A 15 -30.11 26.03 11.39
CA LYS A 15 -30.48 26.24 12.81
C LYS A 15 -30.72 24.92 13.54
N ALA A 16 -31.42 23.97 12.91
CA ALA A 16 -31.71 22.66 13.49
C ALA A 16 -30.42 21.85 13.68
N TYR A 17 -29.55 21.83 12.67
CA TYR A 17 -28.28 21.12 12.73
C TYR A 17 -27.32 21.68 13.79
N MET A 18 -27.20 23.02 13.88
CA MET A 18 -26.40 23.67 14.92
C MET A 18 -26.88 23.29 16.33
N ARG A 19 -28.20 23.24 16.55
CA ARG A 19 -28.76 22.79 17.84
C ARG A 19 -28.46 21.31 18.12
N ALA A 20 -28.64 20.44 17.13
CA ALA A 20 -28.43 19.00 17.28
C ALA A 20 -26.96 18.65 17.58
N HIS A 21 -26.01 19.42 17.04
CA HIS A 21 -24.58 19.17 17.18
C HIS A 21 -23.87 20.12 18.16
N GLY A 22 -24.62 20.90 18.93
CA GLY A 22 -24.06 21.81 19.95
C GLY A 22 -23.20 22.95 19.41
N LEU A 23 -23.36 23.32 18.13
CA LEU A 23 -22.60 24.41 17.50
C LEU A 23 -23.21 25.75 17.91
N THR A 24 -22.41 26.62 18.53
CA THR A 24 -22.89 27.91 19.08
C THR A 24 -22.37 29.11 18.29
N ARG A 25 -21.30 28.94 17.52
CA ARG A 25 -20.65 30.03 16.76
C ARG A 25 -20.83 29.83 15.26
N HIS A 26 -21.06 30.92 14.53
CA HIS A 26 -21.19 30.88 13.06
C HIS A 26 -19.90 30.39 12.37
N GLU A 27 -18.74 30.53 12.99
CA GLU A 27 -17.45 30.03 12.48
C GLU A 27 -17.37 28.51 12.44
N GLU A 28 -17.97 27.84 13.43
CA GLU A 28 -18.00 26.38 13.50
C GLU A 28 -18.85 25.84 12.36
N MET A 29 -20.03 26.46 12.15
CA MET A 29 -20.90 26.12 11.03
C MET A 29 -20.27 26.48 9.67
N ALA A 30 -19.47 27.54 9.60
CA ALA A 30 -18.74 27.94 8.40
C ALA A 30 -17.72 26.87 7.97
N ARG A 31 -17.02 26.26 8.95
CA ARG A 31 -16.12 25.12 8.71
C ARG A 31 -16.89 23.89 8.22
N VAL A 32 -18.04 23.58 8.83
CA VAL A 32 -18.91 22.49 8.39
C VAL A 32 -19.34 22.70 6.94
N LEU A 33 -19.85 23.89 6.58
CA LEU A 33 -20.36 24.17 5.24
C LEU A 33 -19.29 24.48 4.18
N GLY A 34 -18.02 24.64 4.58
CA GLY A 34 -16.92 25.02 3.69
C GLY A 34 -17.09 26.40 3.05
N ILE A 35 -17.69 27.36 3.77
CA ILE A 35 -17.94 28.73 3.29
C ILE A 35 -17.52 29.78 4.31
N ASP A 36 -17.53 31.05 3.92
CA ASP A 36 -17.18 32.15 4.83
C ASP A 36 -18.23 32.38 5.94
N ARG A 37 -17.76 32.75 7.15
CA ARG A 37 -18.57 33.07 8.33
C ARG A 37 -19.64 34.13 8.07
N THR A 38 -19.32 35.15 7.27
CA THR A 38 -20.27 36.21 6.91
C THR A 38 -21.40 35.66 6.05
N LEU A 39 -21.14 34.64 5.24
CA LEU A 39 -22.15 34.00 4.41
C LEU A 39 -23.11 33.16 5.25
N VAL A 40 -22.59 32.39 6.22
CA VAL A 40 -23.40 31.68 7.22
C VAL A 40 -24.30 32.65 7.99
N SER A 41 -23.74 33.78 8.44
CA SER A 41 -24.48 34.81 9.17
C SER A 41 -25.65 35.39 8.34
N LYS A 42 -25.44 35.57 7.03
CA LYS A 42 -26.48 36.06 6.11
C LYS A 42 -27.58 35.03 5.86
N TYR A 43 -27.24 33.75 5.77
CA TYR A 43 -28.24 32.66 5.67
C TYR A 43 -29.04 32.53 6.97
N LEU A 44 -28.38 32.59 8.13
CA LEU A 44 -29.03 32.49 9.44
C LEU A 44 -29.95 33.67 9.77
N SER A 45 -29.62 34.88 9.31
CA SER A 45 -30.46 36.07 9.46
C SER A 45 -31.58 36.19 8.41
N GLY A 46 -31.60 35.32 7.40
CA GLY A 46 -32.54 35.39 6.28
C GLY A 46 -32.26 36.53 5.30
N THR A 47 -31.17 37.29 5.48
CA THR A 47 -30.78 38.38 4.56
C THR A 47 -30.25 37.90 3.23
N ARG A 48 -29.87 36.62 3.12
CA ARG A 48 -29.53 35.96 1.85
C ARG A 48 -30.23 34.60 1.77
N THR A 49 -30.67 34.24 0.57
CA THR A 49 -31.17 32.90 0.25
C THR A 49 -30.22 32.21 -0.73
N CYS A 50 -30.07 30.89 -0.61
CA CYS A 50 -29.34 30.09 -1.58
C CYS A 50 -30.33 29.46 -2.55
N ARG A 51 -30.24 29.83 -3.83
CA ARG A 51 -31.05 29.25 -4.92
C ARG A 51 -30.23 28.36 -5.85
N ASP A 52 -28.91 28.29 -5.63
CA ASP A 52 -28.02 27.40 -6.36
C ASP A 52 -28.18 25.97 -5.84
N VAL A 53 -28.72 25.10 -6.68
CA VAL A 53 -28.96 23.68 -6.41
C VAL A 53 -27.65 22.95 -6.12
N GLY A 54 -26.57 23.26 -6.84
CA GLY A 54 -25.26 22.64 -6.62
C GLY A 54 -24.67 23.01 -5.26
N GLN A 55 -24.84 24.27 -4.84
CA GLN A 55 -24.44 24.72 -3.51
C GLN A 55 -25.29 24.08 -2.39
N LEU A 56 -26.60 23.94 -2.59
CA LEU A 56 -27.48 23.26 -1.63
C LEU A 56 -27.13 21.77 -1.47
N ARG A 57 -26.78 21.07 -2.57
CA ARG A 57 -26.28 19.67 -2.49
C ARG A 57 -24.95 19.59 -1.73
N ARG A 58 -24.03 20.54 -1.94
CA ARG A 58 -22.77 20.61 -1.17
C ARG A 58 -23.04 20.80 0.33
N PHE A 59 -24.01 21.64 0.71
CA PHE A 59 -24.39 21.81 2.11
C PHE A 59 -25.01 20.54 2.70
N ALA A 60 -25.89 19.87 1.97
CA ALA A 60 -26.47 18.59 2.39
C ALA A 60 -25.38 17.55 2.66
N GLN A 61 -24.43 17.41 1.74
CA GLN A 61 -23.29 16.51 1.89
C GLN A 61 -22.40 16.89 3.08
N ALA A 62 -22.09 18.17 3.25
CA ALA A 62 -21.21 18.63 4.31
C ALA A 62 -21.83 18.48 5.72
N MET A 63 -23.16 18.45 5.78
CA MET A 63 -23.94 18.23 7.01
C MET A 63 -24.35 16.75 7.19
N ASP A 64 -23.99 15.87 6.25
CA ASP A 64 -24.44 14.47 6.22
C ASP A 64 -25.97 14.32 6.31
N LEU A 65 -26.70 15.16 5.56
CA LEU A 65 -28.15 15.18 5.49
C LEU A 65 -28.67 14.81 4.09
N PRO A 66 -29.84 14.16 3.99
CA PRO A 66 -30.49 13.90 2.70
C PRO A 66 -30.75 15.20 1.93
N PRO A 67 -30.50 15.28 0.61
CA PRO A 67 -30.78 16.46 -0.23
C PRO A 67 -32.24 16.96 -0.14
N GLU A 68 -33.18 16.06 0.13
CA GLU A 68 -34.61 16.31 0.29
C GLU A 68 -34.87 17.23 1.49
N THR A 69 -33.99 17.20 2.50
CA THR A 69 -34.00 18.10 3.66
C THR A 69 -33.92 19.58 3.22
N PHE A 70 -33.27 19.83 2.08
CA PHE A 70 -33.13 21.15 1.47
C PHE A 70 -34.16 21.41 0.35
N GLY A 71 -35.17 20.53 0.21
CA GLY A 71 -36.20 20.63 -0.83
C GLY A 71 -35.70 20.26 -2.23
N LEU A 72 -34.59 19.50 -2.31
CA LEU A 72 -34.06 18.99 -3.58
C LEU A 72 -34.71 17.64 -3.91
N LEU A 73 -34.99 17.41 -5.20
CA LEU A 73 -35.38 16.09 -5.70
C LEU A 73 -34.14 15.19 -5.82
N GLU A 74 -34.34 13.87 -5.80
CA GLU A 74 -33.30 12.87 -6.10
C GLU A 74 -32.55 13.19 -7.41
N ALA A 75 -31.34 12.65 -7.58
CA ALA A 75 -30.64 12.79 -8.85
C ALA A 75 -31.55 12.26 -9.99
N PRO A 76 -31.61 12.91 -11.16
CA PRO A 76 -32.34 12.37 -12.31
C PRO A 76 -31.93 10.91 -12.54
N ASP A 77 -32.90 10.01 -12.75
CA ASP A 77 -32.67 8.56 -12.89
C ASP A 77 -31.49 8.24 -13.84
N GLN A 78 -31.34 8.99 -14.92
CA GLN A 78 -30.23 8.86 -15.88
C GLN A 78 -28.83 9.14 -15.30
N LEU A 79 -28.71 10.11 -14.39
CA LEU A 79 -27.44 10.40 -13.69
C LEU A 79 -27.10 9.32 -12.67
N GLN A 80 -28.13 8.73 -12.05
CA GLN A 80 -27.97 7.60 -11.13
C GLN A 80 -27.58 6.32 -11.89
N GLU A 81 -28.26 6.00 -13.00
CA GLU A 81 -27.90 4.89 -13.88
C GLU A 81 -26.47 5.01 -14.42
N THR A 82 -26.08 6.19 -14.93
CA THR A 82 -24.71 6.43 -15.42
C THR A 82 -23.67 6.25 -14.30
N TYR A 83 -23.99 6.68 -13.09
CA TYR A 83 -23.12 6.47 -11.92
C TYR A 83 -23.00 5.00 -11.56
N ASP A 84 -24.12 4.26 -11.53
CA ASP A 84 -24.15 2.84 -11.16
C ASP A 84 -23.40 1.97 -12.17
N ASP A 85 -23.53 2.26 -13.48
CA ASP A 85 -22.77 1.61 -14.54
C ASP A 85 -21.26 1.87 -14.39
N ALA A 86 -20.85 3.13 -14.24
CA ALA A 86 -19.45 3.50 -14.08
C ALA A 86 -18.82 2.88 -12.82
N VAL A 87 -19.58 2.78 -11.73
CA VAL A 87 -19.14 2.12 -10.49
C VAL A 87 -19.02 0.61 -10.68
N THR A 88 -19.93 0.01 -11.44
CA THR A 88 -19.92 -1.42 -11.75
C THR A 88 -18.70 -1.79 -12.58
N ASP A 89 -18.41 -1.04 -13.64
CA ASP A 89 -17.22 -1.24 -14.47
C ASP A 89 -15.93 -1.08 -13.65
N TRP A 90 -15.85 -0.03 -12.84
CA TRP A 90 -14.69 0.20 -11.98
C TRP A 90 -14.46 -0.94 -10.98
N ARG A 91 -15.55 -1.48 -10.40
CA ARG A 91 -15.49 -2.67 -9.52
C ARG A 91 -15.02 -3.90 -10.28
N LEU A 92 -15.48 -4.11 -11.51
CA LEU A 92 -15.05 -5.22 -12.36
C LEU A 92 -13.54 -5.16 -12.63
N VAL A 93 -13.01 -3.99 -12.99
CA VAL A 93 -11.57 -3.81 -13.20
C VAL A 93 -10.79 -4.12 -11.92
N ARG A 94 -11.21 -3.60 -10.75
CA ARG A 94 -10.52 -3.90 -9.47
C ARG A 94 -10.60 -5.37 -9.07
N GLN A 95 -11.73 -6.02 -9.25
CA GLN A 95 -11.87 -7.46 -8.97
C GLN A 95 -10.96 -8.27 -9.90
N THR A 96 -10.87 -7.88 -11.17
CA THR A 96 -9.97 -8.50 -12.15
C THR A 96 -8.51 -8.30 -11.77
N LEU A 97 -8.13 -7.08 -11.40
CA LEU A 97 -6.78 -6.75 -10.91
C LEU A 97 -6.40 -7.69 -9.77
N ASN A 98 -7.23 -7.72 -8.72
CA ASN A 98 -6.94 -8.52 -7.53
C ASN A 98 -6.88 -10.03 -7.82
N ARG A 99 -7.72 -10.56 -8.70
CA ARG A 99 -7.69 -12.01 -9.05
C ARG A 99 -6.52 -12.40 -9.94
N ASN A 100 -5.97 -11.47 -10.72
CA ASN A 100 -5.00 -11.77 -11.78
C ASN A 100 -3.64 -11.07 -11.58
N ARG A 101 -3.33 -10.61 -10.36
CA ARG A 101 -2.09 -9.85 -10.10
C ARG A 101 -0.84 -10.54 -10.65
N HIS A 102 -0.69 -11.85 -10.44
CA HIS A 102 0.48 -12.59 -10.95
C HIS A 102 0.64 -12.49 -12.48
N ALA A 103 -0.44 -12.71 -13.24
CA ALA A 103 -0.44 -12.60 -14.69
C ALA A 103 -0.24 -11.16 -15.17
N LEU A 104 -0.86 -10.19 -14.49
CA LEU A 104 -0.74 -8.77 -14.79
C LEU A 104 0.68 -8.25 -14.51
N THR A 105 1.33 -8.70 -13.44
CA THR A 105 2.75 -8.41 -13.16
C THR A 105 3.65 -8.96 -14.25
N ALA A 106 3.42 -10.18 -14.72
CA ALA A 106 4.17 -10.74 -15.85
C ALA A 106 3.92 -9.96 -17.15
N ALA A 107 2.70 -9.49 -17.40
CA ALA A 107 2.38 -8.65 -18.56
C ALA A 107 3.04 -7.27 -18.46
N ALA A 108 2.97 -6.62 -17.30
CA ALA A 108 3.57 -5.32 -17.05
C ALA A 108 5.10 -5.35 -17.11
N ALA A 109 5.74 -6.44 -16.66
CA ALA A 109 7.19 -6.61 -16.77
C ALA A 109 7.69 -6.50 -18.21
N ARG A 110 6.89 -6.96 -19.19
CA ARG A 110 7.23 -6.93 -20.63
C ARG A 110 7.15 -5.53 -21.25
N LEU A 111 6.64 -4.53 -20.54
CA LEU A 111 6.66 -3.13 -20.97
C LEU A 111 8.06 -2.52 -20.88
N TYR A 112 8.94 -3.13 -20.08
CA TYR A 112 10.26 -2.59 -19.78
C TYR A 112 11.35 -3.46 -20.42
N TRP A 113 12.18 -2.85 -21.25
CA TRP A 113 13.25 -3.53 -21.99
C TRP A 113 14.66 -3.24 -21.43
N ASP A 114 14.86 -2.05 -20.85
CA ASP A 114 16.12 -1.64 -20.21
C ASP A 114 16.36 -2.23 -18.80
N PRO A 115 15.34 -2.32 -17.91
CA PRO A 115 15.55 -2.79 -16.56
C PRO A 115 15.95 -4.27 -16.48
N VAL A 116 16.75 -4.61 -15.48
CA VAL A 116 17.23 -5.97 -15.25
C VAL A 116 16.18 -6.74 -14.45
N ALA A 117 15.69 -7.86 -15.01
CA ALA A 117 14.94 -8.85 -14.27
C ALA A 117 15.84 -9.51 -13.22
N ILE A 118 15.48 -9.41 -11.94
CA ILE A 118 16.29 -9.98 -10.86
C ILE A 118 16.26 -11.50 -10.96
N GLU A 119 17.40 -12.11 -11.30
CA GLU A 119 17.57 -13.56 -11.36
C GLU A 119 16.46 -14.29 -12.17
N GLY A 120 16.00 -13.66 -13.26
CA GLY A 120 14.95 -14.21 -14.12
C GLY A 120 13.52 -14.12 -13.57
N THR A 121 13.29 -13.36 -12.50
CA THR A 121 11.96 -13.09 -11.94
C THR A 121 11.28 -11.88 -12.59
N THR A 122 10.03 -11.59 -12.24
CA THR A 122 9.32 -10.39 -12.71
C THR A 122 9.66 -9.13 -11.93
N CYS A 123 10.38 -9.23 -10.81
CA CYS A 123 10.85 -8.05 -10.09
C CYS A 123 11.96 -7.37 -10.90
N ILE A 124 11.79 -6.08 -11.17
CA ILE A 124 12.70 -5.31 -12.01
C ILE A 124 13.60 -4.43 -11.15
N THR A 125 14.84 -4.24 -11.59
CA THR A 125 15.83 -3.39 -10.93
C THR A 125 16.76 -2.72 -11.95
N ARG A 126 17.73 -1.95 -11.46
CA ARG A 126 18.89 -1.46 -12.20
C ARG A 126 20.19 -1.88 -11.49
N PRO A 127 21.32 -2.03 -12.20
CA PRO A 127 22.54 -2.60 -11.62
C PRO A 127 23.05 -1.92 -10.34
N ASP A 128 22.95 -0.60 -10.25
CA ASP A 128 23.34 0.26 -9.12
C ASP A 128 22.33 0.27 -7.95
N TRP A 129 21.22 -0.46 -8.08
CA TRP A 129 20.26 -0.73 -7.00
C TRP A 129 20.42 -2.14 -6.43
N MET A 130 21.40 -2.91 -6.91
CA MET A 130 21.72 -4.23 -6.40
C MET A 130 23.13 -4.28 -5.82
N LEU A 131 23.26 -4.95 -4.68
CA LEU A 131 24.57 -5.24 -4.10
C LEU A 131 25.21 -6.42 -4.84
N SER A 132 26.53 -6.35 -5.06
CA SER A 132 27.27 -7.46 -5.67
C SER A 132 27.30 -8.71 -4.78
N GLU A 133 27.30 -8.50 -3.46
CA GLU A 133 27.19 -9.53 -2.44
C GLU A 133 26.25 -9.03 -1.33
N PRO A 134 25.47 -9.91 -0.68
CA PRO A 134 24.60 -9.49 0.41
C PRO A 134 25.42 -8.89 1.56
N LEU A 135 24.95 -7.74 2.01
CA LEU A 135 25.45 -7.06 3.20
C LEU A 135 24.55 -7.37 4.40
N ASP A 136 25.13 -7.29 5.59
CA ASP A 136 24.31 -7.25 6.80
C ASP A 136 23.36 -6.05 6.73
N LEU A 137 22.11 -6.23 7.16
CA LEU A 137 21.10 -5.18 7.16
C LEU A 137 21.56 -3.91 7.88
N ASP A 138 22.35 -4.02 8.95
CA ASP A 138 22.87 -2.88 9.73
C ASP A 138 24.04 -2.16 9.02
N ALA A 139 24.62 -2.77 7.98
CA ALA A 139 25.65 -2.13 7.17
C ALA A 139 25.07 -1.17 6.11
N ILE A 140 23.75 -1.19 5.89
CA ILE A 140 23.07 -0.26 5.00
C ILE A 140 22.84 1.06 5.74
N ARG A 141 23.43 2.13 5.23
CA ARG A 141 23.24 3.46 5.78
C ARG A 141 21.90 4.04 5.33
N LEU A 142 21.10 4.47 6.30
CA LEU A 142 19.85 5.19 6.07
C LEU A 142 20.04 6.68 6.36
N ASP A 143 19.72 7.54 5.39
CA ASP A 143 19.71 8.99 5.58
C ASP A 143 18.27 9.51 5.48
N PHE A 144 17.88 10.41 6.39
CA PHE A 144 16.55 11.01 6.40
C PHE A 144 16.60 12.49 6.01
N ASP A 145 15.72 12.89 5.09
CA ASP A 145 15.53 14.27 4.63
C ASP A 145 14.09 14.72 4.89
N SER A 146 13.91 15.43 6.02
CA SER A 146 12.62 16.01 6.42
C SER A 146 12.11 17.11 5.47
N SER A 147 12.97 17.63 4.58
CA SER A 147 12.69 18.71 3.65
C SER A 147 12.60 18.26 2.19
N ALA A 148 12.49 16.95 1.97
CA ALA A 148 12.45 16.38 0.63
C ALA A 148 11.31 17.00 -0.21
N PRO A 149 11.59 17.33 -1.49
CA PRO A 149 10.58 17.91 -2.37
C PRO A 149 9.44 16.91 -2.63
N ALA A 150 8.22 17.42 -2.79
CA ALA A 150 7.08 16.61 -3.20
C ALA A 150 7.34 15.92 -4.55
N PRO A 151 6.76 14.72 -4.79
CA PRO A 151 6.87 14.07 -6.09
C PRO A 151 6.16 14.90 -7.17
N LEU A 152 6.64 14.79 -8.41
CA LEU A 152 6.07 15.53 -9.54
C LEU A 152 4.64 15.10 -9.89
N ILE A 153 4.33 13.82 -9.69
CA ILE A 153 3.06 13.18 -10.03
C ILE A 153 2.41 12.66 -8.76
N THR A 154 1.10 12.90 -8.64
CA THR A 154 0.32 12.67 -7.43
C THR A 154 -0.91 11.78 -7.63
N GLY A 155 -1.20 11.34 -8.86
CA GLY A 155 -2.44 10.62 -9.19
C GLY A 155 -3.64 11.55 -9.39
N GLY A 156 -3.37 12.84 -9.54
CA GLY A 156 -4.32 13.93 -9.69
C GLY A 156 -4.58 14.28 -11.14
N GLU A 157 -3.65 13.88 -12.01
CA GLU A 157 -3.45 14.37 -13.36
C GLU A 157 -4.54 13.87 -14.32
N SER A 158 -4.74 14.55 -15.44
CA SER A 158 -5.76 14.25 -16.44
C SER A 158 -5.67 12.81 -16.96
N GLU A 159 -4.46 12.30 -17.10
CA GLU A 159 -4.11 10.98 -17.60
C GLU A 159 -4.65 9.87 -16.68
N SER A 160 -4.87 10.17 -15.40
CA SER A 160 -5.48 9.25 -14.42
C SER A 160 -7.01 9.35 -14.34
N GLU A 161 -7.66 10.26 -15.06
CA GLU A 161 -9.11 10.51 -14.94
C GLU A 161 -9.97 9.28 -15.24
N ALA A 162 -9.60 8.47 -16.23
CA ALA A 162 -10.34 7.27 -16.60
C ALA A 162 -10.36 6.24 -15.46
N CYS A 163 -9.31 6.19 -14.63
CA CYS A 163 -9.20 5.27 -13.50
C CYS A 163 -9.96 5.75 -12.25
N ARG A 164 -10.43 7.01 -12.24
CA ARG A 164 -11.15 7.62 -11.11
C ARG A 164 -12.64 7.70 -11.46
N PRO A 165 -13.50 6.89 -10.84
CA PRO A 165 -14.91 6.83 -11.20
C PRO A 165 -15.63 8.14 -10.87
N VAL A 166 -16.85 8.28 -11.39
CA VAL A 166 -17.72 9.41 -11.07
C VAL A 166 -18.31 9.27 -9.67
N ARG A 167 -18.60 10.40 -9.03
CA ARG A 167 -19.36 10.51 -7.79
C ARG A 167 -20.86 10.63 -8.11
N PRO A 168 -21.76 10.42 -7.14
CA PRO A 168 -23.21 10.59 -7.35
C PRO A 168 -23.63 11.98 -7.85
N ASN A 169 -22.78 12.99 -7.64
CA ASN A 169 -23.03 14.35 -8.12
C ASN A 169 -22.53 14.60 -9.56
N GLY A 170 -22.06 13.57 -10.26
CA GLY A 170 -21.54 13.63 -11.63
C GLY A 170 -20.07 14.03 -11.76
N ALA A 171 -19.42 14.54 -10.70
CA ALA A 171 -17.99 14.88 -10.73
C ALA A 171 -17.13 13.65 -10.47
N ARG A 172 -15.94 13.53 -11.08
CA ARG A 172 -14.99 12.44 -10.76
C ARG A 172 -14.38 12.59 -9.37
N PHE A 173 -14.00 11.48 -8.74
CA PHE A 173 -13.15 11.53 -7.54
C PHE A 173 -11.82 12.24 -7.84
N GLY A 174 -11.34 13.07 -6.92
CA GLY A 174 -10.09 13.81 -7.14
C GLY A 174 -8.84 12.94 -6.93
N ARG A 175 -8.99 11.83 -6.19
CA ARG A 175 -7.94 10.87 -5.86
C ARG A 175 -8.51 9.45 -5.94
N TYR A 176 -7.68 8.47 -6.24
CA TYR A 176 -8.08 7.07 -6.38
C TYR A 176 -8.41 6.42 -5.02
N SER A 177 -7.65 6.76 -3.99
CA SER A 177 -7.85 6.38 -2.59
C SER A 177 -9.23 6.80 -2.08
N GLN A 178 -9.74 7.97 -2.50
CA GLN A 178 -11.10 8.41 -2.19
C GLN A 178 -12.15 7.51 -2.85
N ALA A 179 -11.94 7.08 -4.10
CA ALA A 179 -12.83 6.16 -4.79
C ALA A 179 -12.84 4.78 -4.11
N ILE A 180 -11.67 4.25 -3.72
CA ILE A 180 -11.59 3.00 -2.94
C ILE A 180 -12.41 3.12 -1.66
N ARG A 181 -12.20 4.18 -0.87
CA ARG A 181 -12.90 4.38 0.40
C ARG A 181 -14.41 4.50 0.24
N ALA A 182 -14.89 5.10 -0.86
CA ALA A 182 -16.32 5.29 -1.08
C ALA A 182 -17.01 4.05 -1.68
N ILE A 183 -16.35 3.34 -2.59
CA ILE A 183 -17.00 2.34 -3.45
C ILE A 183 -16.72 0.90 -3.00
N ALA A 184 -15.52 0.66 -2.46
CA ALA A 184 -15.01 -0.68 -2.22
C ALA A 184 -13.99 -0.67 -1.06
N ARG A 185 -14.44 -0.10 0.08
CA ARG A 185 -13.63 0.08 1.28
C ARG A 185 -13.22 -1.27 1.87
N PRO A 186 -11.91 -1.56 1.96
CA PRO A 186 -11.39 -2.71 2.70
C PRO A 186 -11.60 -2.59 4.21
N THR A 187 -11.46 -3.70 4.93
CA THR A 187 -11.52 -3.73 6.40
C THR A 187 -10.47 -2.81 7.04
N LEU A 188 -9.21 -2.90 6.56
CA LEU A 188 -8.11 -2.03 6.95
C LEU A 188 -7.69 -1.15 5.77
N PHE A 189 -7.97 0.15 5.84
CA PHE A 189 -7.64 1.11 4.78
C PHE A 189 -7.42 2.52 5.34
N GLU A 190 -6.27 2.68 5.98
CA GLU A 190 -5.89 3.89 6.70
C GLU A 190 -4.76 4.62 5.98
N ASN A 191 -4.73 5.95 6.12
CA ASN A 191 -3.68 6.74 5.51
C ASN A 191 -2.55 6.96 6.52
N ARG A 192 -1.57 6.06 6.51
CA ARG A 192 -0.42 6.10 7.42
C ARG A 192 0.72 6.95 6.85
N THR A 193 1.45 7.63 7.71
CA THR A 193 2.76 8.21 7.37
C THR A 193 3.72 7.08 7.06
N SER A 194 4.58 7.24 6.05
CA SER A 194 5.53 6.21 5.66
C SER A 194 6.82 6.82 5.10
N TYR A 195 7.90 6.03 5.05
CA TYR A 195 9.19 6.51 4.55
C TYR A 195 9.24 6.43 3.03
N ARG A 196 9.37 7.57 2.35
CA ARG A 196 9.50 7.65 0.90
C ARG A 196 10.96 7.45 0.50
N LEU A 197 11.24 6.51 -0.38
CA LEU A 197 12.57 6.36 -0.97
C LEU A 197 12.85 7.52 -1.94
N LEU A 198 13.97 8.20 -1.75
CA LEU A 198 14.41 9.37 -2.55
C LEU A 198 15.66 9.10 -3.38
N ASP A 199 16.51 8.19 -2.91
CA ASP A 199 17.77 7.87 -3.56
C ASP A 199 18.30 6.51 -3.10
N VAL A 200 19.01 5.82 -3.99
CA VAL A 200 19.70 4.54 -3.73
C VAL A 200 21.07 4.64 -4.34
N SER A 201 22.10 4.38 -3.54
CA SER A 201 23.49 4.38 -3.98
C SER A 201 24.19 3.16 -3.39
N PHE A 202 24.37 2.14 -4.21
CA PHE A 202 25.18 0.96 -3.91
C PHE A 202 26.40 0.97 -4.84
N ASP A 203 27.53 1.38 -4.30
CA ASP A 203 28.79 1.42 -5.03
C ASP A 203 29.96 0.99 -4.14
N ALA A 204 31.19 1.10 -4.65
CA ALA A 204 32.39 0.74 -3.90
C ALA A 204 32.62 1.59 -2.63
N THR A 205 31.97 2.76 -2.53
CA THR A 205 32.10 3.69 -1.41
C THR A 205 31.10 3.42 -0.28
N GLY A 206 30.07 2.61 -0.53
CA GLY A 206 29.15 2.14 0.49
C GLY A 206 27.77 1.76 -0.03
N ALA A 207 26.90 1.36 0.90
CA ALA A 207 25.51 1.07 0.62
C ALA A 207 24.60 2.05 1.37
N ARG A 208 23.93 2.94 0.63
CA ARG A 208 23.12 4.03 1.17
C ARG A 208 21.73 4.08 0.55
N MET A 209 20.73 4.34 1.37
CA MET A 209 19.38 4.66 0.96
C MET A 209 18.94 5.97 1.63
N ARG A 210 18.40 6.91 0.85
CA ARG A 210 17.90 8.18 1.38
C ARG A 210 16.38 8.20 1.36
N TYR A 211 15.79 8.69 2.44
CA TYR A 211 14.35 8.72 2.63
C TYR A 211 13.83 10.11 2.99
N GLY A 212 12.59 10.39 2.60
CA GLY A 212 11.77 11.47 3.14
C GLY A 212 10.47 10.90 3.68
N LEU A 213 9.44 11.74 3.78
CA LEU A 213 8.10 11.30 4.19
C LEU A 213 7.13 11.30 3.00
N THR A 214 6.17 10.40 3.07
CA THR A 214 4.97 10.34 2.24
C THR A 214 3.86 9.72 3.06
N THR A 215 2.68 9.56 2.47
CA THR A 215 1.61 8.75 3.05
C THR A 215 1.32 7.51 2.21
N TYR A 216 0.74 6.49 2.84
CA TYR A 216 0.28 5.27 2.15
C TYR A 216 -0.68 5.60 1.00
N PHE A 217 -1.56 6.59 1.18
CA PHE A 217 -2.50 7.00 0.12
C PHE A 217 -1.81 7.70 -1.04
N ASP A 218 -0.72 8.44 -0.83
CA ASP A 218 0.04 9.02 -1.95
C ASP A 218 0.57 7.90 -2.86
N MET A 219 1.06 6.80 -2.28
CA MET A 219 1.47 5.62 -3.04
C MET A 219 0.28 4.98 -3.76
N VAL A 220 -0.84 4.74 -3.06
CA VAL A 220 -2.05 4.14 -3.65
C VAL A 220 -2.59 5.00 -4.80
N ASP A 221 -2.57 6.33 -4.65
CA ASP A 221 -3.05 7.28 -5.65
C ASP A 221 -2.22 7.27 -6.93
N VAL A 222 -1.01 6.70 -6.92
CA VAL A 222 -0.18 6.55 -8.12
C VAL A 222 -0.03 5.08 -8.53
N CYS A 223 0.50 4.24 -7.66
CA CYS A 223 0.89 2.87 -7.99
C CYS A 223 -0.30 1.97 -8.28
N GLU A 224 -1.40 2.07 -7.51
CA GLU A 224 -2.60 1.29 -7.80
C GLU A 224 -3.40 1.86 -8.99
N VAL A 225 -3.27 3.15 -9.29
CA VAL A 225 -3.81 3.71 -10.53
C VAL A 225 -3.10 3.13 -11.74
N ILE A 226 -1.77 3.04 -11.71
CA ILE A 226 -0.99 2.37 -12.77
C ILE A 226 -1.44 0.91 -12.93
N ALA A 227 -1.65 0.19 -11.83
CA ALA A 227 -2.14 -1.19 -11.87
C ALA A 227 -3.58 -1.29 -12.41
N HIS A 228 -4.45 -0.36 -12.05
CA HIS A 228 -5.83 -0.30 -12.53
C HIS A 228 -5.90 0.01 -14.03
N GLU A 229 -5.14 0.99 -14.50
CA GLU A 229 -4.98 1.32 -15.92
C GLU A 229 -4.47 0.11 -16.71
N THR A 230 -3.39 -0.53 -16.22
CA THR A 230 -2.84 -1.76 -16.81
C THR A 230 -3.90 -2.85 -16.93
N THR A 231 -4.74 -2.99 -15.91
CA THR A 231 -5.81 -4.01 -15.90
C THR A 231 -6.93 -3.67 -16.87
N ALA A 232 -7.34 -2.41 -16.97
CA ALA A 232 -8.36 -1.98 -17.91
C ALA A 232 -7.92 -2.23 -19.36
N ALA A 233 -6.67 -1.88 -19.69
CA ALA A 233 -6.07 -2.19 -20.99
C ALA A 233 -6.02 -3.70 -21.24
N TRP A 234 -5.60 -4.49 -20.25
CA TRP A 234 -5.57 -5.96 -20.35
C TRP A 234 -6.97 -6.57 -20.61
N ILE A 235 -8.01 -6.09 -19.93
CA ILE A 235 -9.42 -6.52 -20.15
C ILE A 235 -9.87 -6.16 -21.57
N SER A 236 -9.58 -4.94 -22.03
CA SER A 236 -9.98 -4.48 -23.38
C SER A 236 -9.40 -5.34 -24.50
N ARG A 237 -8.24 -5.96 -24.25
CA ARG A 237 -7.56 -6.89 -25.16
C ARG A 237 -7.89 -8.36 -24.88
N GLN A 238 -8.93 -8.64 -24.07
CA GLN A 238 -9.34 -9.99 -23.67
C GLN A 238 -8.24 -10.82 -23.00
N GLY A 239 -7.28 -10.14 -22.38
CA GLY A 239 -6.09 -10.76 -21.79
C GLY A 239 -5.07 -11.32 -22.78
N GLU A 240 -5.29 -11.09 -24.08
CA GLU A 240 -4.42 -11.51 -25.17
C GLU A 240 -3.57 -10.34 -25.70
N GLY A 241 -2.41 -10.68 -26.28
CA GLY A 241 -1.53 -9.68 -26.88
C GLY A 241 -0.63 -8.93 -25.90
N ARG A 242 0.33 -8.19 -26.46
CA ARG A 242 1.27 -7.35 -25.69
C ARG A 242 0.56 -6.06 -25.29
N LEU A 243 0.73 -5.58 -24.06
CA LEU A 243 0.26 -4.25 -23.66
C LEU A 243 0.95 -3.17 -24.51
N ASP A 244 0.21 -2.13 -24.89
CA ASP A 244 0.71 -1.01 -25.68
C ASP A 244 0.82 0.24 -24.78
N PRO A 245 1.98 0.91 -24.72
CA PRO A 245 2.13 2.16 -23.97
C PRO A 245 1.11 3.24 -24.34
N ASP A 246 0.58 3.24 -25.58
CA ASP A 246 -0.45 4.19 -26.02
C ASP A 246 -1.80 3.99 -25.30
N ASP A 247 -2.07 2.77 -24.80
CA ASP A 247 -3.26 2.46 -23.99
C ASP A 247 -3.06 2.76 -22.50
N LEU A 248 -1.87 3.24 -22.12
CA LEU A 248 -1.46 3.44 -20.73
C LEU A 248 -0.98 4.88 -20.48
N PRO A 249 -1.84 5.90 -20.71
CA PRO A 249 -1.43 7.31 -20.65
C PRO A 249 -0.85 7.73 -19.30
N PHE A 250 -1.37 7.25 -18.17
CA PHE A 250 -0.85 7.58 -16.85
C PHE A 250 0.49 6.90 -16.58
N ARG A 251 0.64 5.61 -16.92
CA ARG A 251 1.95 4.94 -16.86
C ARG A 251 2.98 5.62 -17.78
N SER A 252 2.57 6.06 -18.97
CA SER A 252 3.43 6.80 -19.91
C SER A 252 3.83 8.18 -19.36
N LEU A 253 2.92 8.87 -18.67
CA LEU A 253 3.22 10.12 -17.96
C LEU A 253 4.29 9.92 -16.88
N ILE A 254 4.21 8.79 -16.13
CA ILE A 254 5.20 8.41 -15.09
C ILE A 254 6.58 8.12 -15.71
N GLY A 255 6.65 7.61 -16.94
CA GLY A 255 7.90 7.40 -17.66
C GLY A 255 8.84 6.44 -16.95
N ASP A 256 10.09 6.88 -16.69
CA ASP A 256 11.09 6.06 -16.00
C ASP A 256 10.67 5.74 -14.55
N LEU A 257 10.44 4.45 -14.28
CA LEU A 257 10.10 3.96 -12.94
C LEU A 257 11.25 4.10 -11.93
N PHE A 258 12.48 4.28 -12.39
CA PHE A 258 13.66 4.42 -11.52
C PHE A 258 13.98 5.89 -11.19
N ASP A 259 13.30 6.85 -11.81
CA ASP A 259 13.32 8.25 -11.38
C ASP A 259 12.39 8.44 -10.17
N LEU A 260 12.99 8.35 -8.98
CA LEU A 260 12.34 8.48 -7.68
C LEU A 260 11.73 9.87 -7.42
N SER A 261 12.06 10.87 -8.24
CA SER A 261 11.49 12.22 -8.12
C SER A 261 10.08 12.30 -8.70
N ARG A 262 9.73 11.42 -9.64
CA ARG A 262 8.46 11.53 -10.40
C ARG A 262 7.25 11.10 -9.60
N ARG A 263 7.39 10.12 -8.69
CA ARG A 263 6.28 9.58 -7.90
C ARG A 263 6.67 9.30 -6.44
N PRO A 264 5.70 9.13 -5.53
CA PRO A 264 5.95 8.53 -4.24
C PRO A 264 6.39 7.07 -4.41
N VAL A 265 7.61 6.74 -3.98
CA VAL A 265 8.09 5.36 -3.90
C VAL A 265 8.15 4.98 -2.44
N LEU A 266 7.19 4.16 -2.03
CA LEU A 266 7.08 3.64 -0.68
C LEU A 266 7.52 2.18 -0.69
N PRO A 267 8.69 1.85 -0.14
CA PRO A 267 9.16 0.48 -0.18
C PRO A 267 8.55 -0.38 0.92
N SER A 268 8.26 -1.63 0.59
CA SER A 268 8.12 -2.71 1.58
C SER A 268 9.47 -3.35 1.85
N ILE A 269 9.70 -3.81 3.09
CA ILE A 269 10.82 -4.68 3.44
C ILE A 269 10.32 -6.10 3.37
N ASN A 270 10.82 -6.84 2.39
CA ASN A 270 10.42 -8.22 2.11
C ASN A 270 11.54 -9.14 2.54
N THR A 271 11.27 -9.99 3.52
CA THR A 271 12.27 -10.82 4.19
C THR A 271 11.94 -12.29 4.03
N LEU A 272 12.77 -13.04 3.31
CA LEU A 272 12.67 -14.49 3.32
C LEU A 272 13.26 -15.04 4.62
N THR A 273 12.40 -15.57 5.50
CA THR A 273 12.85 -16.23 6.73
C THR A 273 13.28 -17.67 6.46
N ILE A 274 14.51 -18.01 6.86
CA ILE A 274 15.07 -19.36 6.86
C ILE A 274 15.36 -19.77 8.30
N ARG A 275 14.69 -20.84 8.75
CA ARG A 275 15.03 -21.57 9.97
C ARG A 275 16.17 -22.52 9.66
N ARG A 276 17.33 -22.32 10.28
CA ARG A 276 18.49 -23.21 10.16
C ARG A 276 18.45 -24.28 11.22
N ALA A 277 18.55 -25.55 10.82
CA ALA A 277 18.48 -26.64 11.78
C ALA A 277 19.41 -27.81 11.41
N PRO A 278 19.91 -28.58 12.39
CA PRO A 278 20.73 -29.75 12.13
C PRO A 278 20.05 -30.82 11.26
N ASP A 279 18.72 -30.90 11.31
CA ASP A 279 17.91 -31.82 10.52
C ASP A 279 17.55 -31.28 9.12
N GLY A 280 18.00 -30.06 8.80
CA GLY A 280 17.86 -29.41 7.51
C GLY A 280 17.07 -28.10 7.55
N ASP A 281 17.53 -27.13 6.78
CA ASP A 281 16.94 -25.79 6.75
C ASP A 281 15.53 -25.77 6.15
N THR A 282 14.71 -24.85 6.61
CA THR A 282 13.35 -24.61 6.12
C THR A 282 13.08 -23.13 5.88
N PHE A 283 12.16 -22.83 4.98
CA PHE A 283 11.69 -21.48 4.69
C PHE A 283 10.16 -21.42 4.71
N PHE A 284 9.62 -20.21 4.78
CA PHE A 284 8.21 -19.98 5.02
C PHE A 284 7.60 -19.12 3.92
N LEU A 285 6.36 -19.46 3.55
CA LEU A 285 5.52 -18.70 2.64
C LEU A 285 4.18 -18.49 3.32
N HIS A 286 3.56 -17.35 3.05
CA HIS A 286 2.21 -17.05 3.47
C HIS A 286 1.36 -16.74 2.23
N ARG A 287 0.12 -17.24 2.18
CA ARG A 287 -0.86 -16.86 1.16
C ARG A 287 -1.89 -15.92 1.78
N ARG A 288 -1.94 -14.68 1.30
CA ARG A 288 -2.90 -13.67 1.77
C ARG A 288 -4.33 -14.16 1.50
N GLY A 289 -5.17 -14.14 2.54
CA GLY A 289 -6.58 -14.51 2.41
C GLY A 289 -7.31 -13.63 1.39
N ALA A 290 -8.09 -14.23 0.49
CA ALA A 290 -8.75 -13.53 -0.62
C ALA A 290 -9.77 -12.45 -0.20
N ALA A 291 -10.14 -12.37 1.09
CA ALA A 291 -11.22 -11.54 1.61
C ALA A 291 -10.80 -10.36 2.49
N GLN A 292 -9.53 -10.25 2.92
CA GLN A 292 -9.15 -9.33 4.01
C GLN A 292 -8.17 -8.20 3.63
N VAL A 293 -7.48 -8.26 2.49
CA VAL A 293 -6.38 -7.30 2.18
C VAL A 293 -6.63 -6.50 0.89
N THR A 294 -6.30 -5.21 0.93
CA THR A 294 -6.50 -4.21 -0.14
C THR A 294 -5.61 -4.38 -1.36
N LEU A 295 -4.38 -4.88 -1.13
CA LEU A 295 -3.31 -5.05 -2.12
C LEU A 295 -2.81 -6.51 -2.06
N ALA A 296 -2.48 -7.10 -3.22
CA ALA A 296 -1.89 -8.45 -3.33
C ALA A 296 -2.79 -9.65 -2.97
N ALA A 297 -4.12 -9.53 -3.00
CA ALA A 297 -5.02 -10.68 -2.81
C ALA A 297 -4.70 -11.82 -3.81
N GLY A 298 -4.67 -13.07 -3.34
CA GLY A 298 -4.42 -14.25 -4.18
C GLY A 298 -2.96 -14.54 -4.55
N LEU A 299 -2.01 -13.70 -4.14
CA LEU A 299 -0.58 -13.97 -4.28
C LEU A 299 -0.03 -14.77 -3.09
N THR A 300 0.93 -15.63 -3.37
CA THR A 300 1.79 -16.23 -2.34
C THR A 300 2.96 -15.28 -2.08
N HIS A 301 3.22 -14.96 -0.82
CA HIS A 301 4.33 -14.11 -0.40
C HIS A 301 5.30 -14.87 0.51
N ILE A 302 6.51 -14.34 0.64
CA ILE A 302 7.45 -14.67 1.73
C ILE A 302 7.02 -13.96 3.02
N ILE A 303 7.49 -14.46 4.15
CA ILE A 303 7.20 -13.94 5.48
C ILE A 303 8.49 -13.57 6.23
N PRO A 304 8.60 -12.35 6.79
CA PRO A 304 7.61 -11.26 6.72
C PRO A 304 7.72 -10.37 5.47
N ALA A 305 6.69 -9.59 5.20
CA ALA A 305 6.65 -8.55 4.17
C ALA A 305 5.74 -7.38 4.55
N GLY A 306 6.34 -6.24 4.88
CA GLY A 306 5.63 -5.07 5.37
C GLY A 306 6.16 -3.73 4.88
N VAL A 307 5.27 -2.74 4.81
CA VAL A 307 5.58 -1.37 4.37
C VAL A 307 6.56 -0.73 5.36
N PHE A 308 7.62 -0.08 4.86
CA PHE A 308 8.56 0.62 5.73
C PHE A 308 7.94 1.93 6.25
N GLN A 309 7.47 1.89 7.49
CA GLN A 309 6.73 2.99 8.11
C GLN A 309 6.88 3.04 9.64
N PRO A 310 6.63 4.20 10.27
CA PRO A 310 6.51 4.31 11.72
C PRO A 310 5.39 3.44 12.29
N ALA A 311 5.59 2.96 13.52
CA ALA A 311 4.65 2.07 14.20
C ALA A 311 3.53 2.81 14.94
N ALA A 312 3.67 4.13 15.17
CA ALA A 312 2.72 4.96 15.91
C ALA A 312 2.69 6.41 15.39
N ILE A 313 1.64 7.16 15.73
CA ILE A 313 1.50 8.58 15.36
C ILE A 313 2.51 9.43 16.13
N GLY A 314 3.20 10.36 15.47
CA GLY A 314 4.00 11.41 16.12
C GLY A 314 5.45 11.47 15.63
N GLN A 315 6.05 12.66 15.74
CA GLN A 315 7.41 12.91 15.24
C GLN A 315 8.47 12.01 15.88
N GLU A 316 8.33 11.72 17.18
CA GLU A 316 9.24 10.83 17.91
C GLU A 316 9.24 9.40 17.35
N ASN A 317 8.10 8.91 16.84
CA ASN A 317 7.97 7.59 16.26
C ASN A 317 8.63 7.53 14.86
N ILE A 318 8.68 8.66 14.14
CA ILE A 318 9.41 8.76 12.87
C ILE A 318 10.90 8.53 13.09
N GLU A 319 11.52 9.19 14.07
CA GLU A 319 12.96 9.00 14.32
C GLU A 319 13.24 7.63 14.94
N ARG A 320 12.41 7.18 15.89
CA ARG A 320 12.59 5.90 16.57
C ARG A 320 12.44 4.73 15.60
N ASP A 321 11.44 4.75 14.73
CA ASP A 321 11.11 3.60 13.89
C ASP A 321 11.76 3.69 12.50
N PHE A 322 12.66 4.66 12.27
CA PHE A 322 13.48 4.74 11.05
C PHE A 322 14.63 3.72 11.11
N SER A 323 14.26 2.44 11.18
CA SER A 323 15.17 1.31 11.27
C SER A 323 14.55 0.11 10.55
N MET A 324 15.26 -0.40 9.53
CA MET A 324 14.81 -1.59 8.81
C MET A 324 14.68 -2.81 9.74
N TRP A 325 15.59 -2.98 10.70
CA TRP A 325 15.52 -4.09 11.66
C TRP A 325 14.27 -4.00 12.54
N ARG A 326 13.94 -2.81 13.06
CA ARG A 326 12.73 -2.60 13.84
C ARG A 326 11.45 -2.86 13.03
N ASN A 327 11.45 -2.54 11.74
CA ASN A 327 10.36 -2.91 10.85
C ASN A 327 10.25 -4.44 10.73
N VAL A 328 11.34 -5.13 10.37
CA VAL A 328 11.37 -6.60 10.26
C VAL A 328 10.88 -7.27 11.55
N LEU A 329 11.27 -6.76 12.73
CA LEU A 329 10.81 -7.27 14.01
C LEU A 329 9.28 -7.19 14.19
N ARG A 330 8.67 -6.03 13.87
CA ARG A 330 7.21 -5.86 13.98
C ARG A 330 6.49 -6.85 13.07
N GLU A 331 6.90 -6.92 11.81
CA GLU A 331 6.26 -7.79 10.81
C GLU A 331 6.48 -9.28 11.15
N LEU A 332 7.63 -9.67 11.72
CA LEU A 332 7.82 -11.02 12.26
C LEU A 332 6.79 -11.32 13.36
N SER A 333 6.55 -10.38 14.27
CA SER A 333 5.59 -10.58 15.37
C SER A 333 4.15 -10.64 14.86
N GLU A 334 3.80 -9.78 13.90
CA GLU A 334 2.46 -9.73 13.30
C GLU A 334 2.21 -11.01 12.49
N GLU A 335 3.11 -11.35 11.55
CA GLU A 335 2.92 -12.48 10.64
C GLU A 335 3.21 -13.87 11.25
N PHE A 336 4.16 -14.03 12.19
CA PHE A 336 4.41 -15.36 12.79
C PHE A 336 3.61 -15.61 14.07
N LEU A 337 3.22 -14.57 14.82
CA LEU A 337 2.61 -14.73 16.15
C LEU A 337 1.16 -14.22 16.24
N ASP A 338 0.59 -13.71 15.14
CA ASP A 338 -0.75 -13.10 15.12
C ASP A 338 -0.87 -11.96 16.15
N ALA A 339 0.25 -11.26 16.41
CA ALA A 339 0.24 -10.09 17.27
C ALA A 339 -0.58 -8.98 16.59
N PRO A 340 -1.31 -8.15 17.36
CA PRO A 340 -2.04 -7.02 16.76
C PRO A 340 -1.10 -6.13 15.94
N GLU A 341 -1.54 -5.74 14.75
CA GLU A 341 -0.78 -4.82 13.91
C GLU A 341 -0.52 -3.53 14.69
N HIS A 342 0.73 -3.09 14.71
CA HIS A 342 1.05 -1.75 15.15
C HIS A 342 0.67 -0.81 14.01
N ASP A 343 -0.62 -0.52 13.95
CA ASP A 343 -1.35 0.14 12.88
C ASP A 343 -0.95 1.60 12.65
N GLY A 344 0.01 2.14 13.41
CA GLY A 344 0.43 3.52 13.28
C GLY A 344 -0.62 4.52 13.70
N SER A 345 -1.80 4.07 14.16
CA SER A 345 -2.96 4.86 14.57
C SER A 345 -2.98 5.07 16.09
N SER A 346 -2.39 4.13 16.83
CA SER A 346 -2.16 4.28 18.25
C SER A 346 -1.08 5.34 18.55
N GLY A 347 -1.25 6.07 19.65
CA GLY A 347 -0.22 6.98 20.17
C GLY A 347 0.84 6.28 21.02
N THR A 348 0.79 4.94 21.13
CA THR A 348 1.67 4.18 22.03
C THR A 348 2.89 3.67 21.28
N PRO A 349 4.10 4.10 21.68
CA PRO A 349 5.37 3.51 21.26
C PRO A 349 5.43 1.98 21.31
N VAL A 350 6.14 1.38 20.35
CA VAL A 350 6.54 -0.03 20.44
C VAL A 350 7.74 -0.16 21.38
N ASP A 351 7.63 -1.07 22.34
CA ASP A 351 8.74 -1.44 23.23
C ASP A 351 9.59 -2.54 22.59
N TYR A 352 10.69 -2.14 21.94
CA TYR A 352 11.62 -3.07 21.29
C TYR A 352 12.52 -3.86 22.27
N ASP A 353 12.46 -3.56 23.56
CA ASP A 353 13.16 -4.31 24.61
C ASP A 353 12.27 -5.41 25.22
N ALA A 354 11.01 -5.51 24.81
CA ALA A 354 10.11 -6.59 25.17
C ALA A 354 10.36 -7.87 24.34
N GLU A 355 9.84 -9.01 24.80
CA GLU A 355 9.78 -10.23 23.97
C GLU A 355 8.69 -10.11 22.90
N PRO A 356 8.90 -10.64 21.68
CA PRO A 356 10.07 -11.42 21.23
C PRO A 356 11.26 -10.59 20.71
N PHE A 357 11.11 -9.27 20.62
CA PHE A 357 12.07 -8.36 19.96
C PHE A 357 13.46 -8.39 20.58
N ARG A 358 13.52 -8.44 21.92
CA ARG A 358 14.76 -8.52 22.68
C ARG A 358 15.56 -9.77 22.34
N THR A 359 14.95 -10.96 22.40
CA THR A 359 15.64 -12.22 22.08
C THR A 359 16.18 -12.23 20.65
N LEU A 360 15.38 -11.78 19.68
CA LEU A 360 15.83 -11.70 18.28
C LEU A 360 17.01 -10.73 18.10
N THR A 361 16.99 -9.60 18.80
CA THR A 361 18.05 -8.58 18.74
C THR A 361 19.33 -9.04 19.44
N GLU A 362 19.23 -9.70 20.59
CA GLU A 362 20.37 -10.31 21.29
C GLU A 362 20.98 -11.46 20.46
N ALA A 363 20.15 -12.26 19.80
CA ALA A 363 20.59 -13.34 18.91
C ALA A 363 21.34 -12.83 17.67
N ARG A 364 21.10 -11.59 17.21
CA ARG A 364 21.92 -10.94 16.17
C ARG A 364 23.37 -10.76 16.61
N ARG A 365 23.59 -10.32 17.86
CA ARG A 365 24.94 -10.10 18.42
C ARG A 365 25.76 -11.39 18.51
N THR A 366 25.09 -12.53 18.66
CA THR A 366 25.72 -13.86 18.71
C THR A 366 25.71 -14.58 17.37
N SER A 367 25.31 -13.91 16.27
CA SER A 367 25.19 -14.47 14.92
C SER A 367 24.24 -15.68 14.80
N LYS A 368 23.35 -15.90 15.77
CA LYS A 368 22.27 -16.89 15.68
C LYS A 368 21.10 -16.39 14.86
N VAL A 369 20.95 -15.06 14.77
CA VAL A 369 20.07 -14.38 13.83
C VAL A 369 20.95 -13.53 12.92
N ARG A 370 20.75 -13.60 11.60
CA ARG A 370 21.42 -12.71 10.63
C ARG A 370 20.40 -12.23 9.62
N ALA A 371 20.32 -10.92 9.40
CA ALA A 371 19.49 -10.33 8.36
C ALA A 371 20.39 -9.71 7.29
N TRP A 372 20.05 -9.99 6.04
CA TRP A 372 20.84 -9.65 4.88
C TRP A 372 20.02 -8.79 3.92
N CYS A 373 20.64 -7.78 3.34
CA CYS A 373 20.06 -6.98 2.27
C CYS A 373 20.74 -7.34 0.94
N PHE A 374 19.93 -7.53 -0.10
CA PHE A 374 20.40 -7.76 -1.48
C PHE A 374 20.35 -6.51 -2.35
N GLY A 375 19.42 -5.61 -2.06
CA GLY A 375 19.21 -4.39 -2.81
C GLY A 375 17.73 -4.01 -2.88
N ILE A 376 17.37 -3.25 -3.91
CA ILE A 376 16.01 -2.75 -4.15
C ILE A 376 15.53 -3.15 -5.55
N GLY A 377 14.29 -3.63 -5.61
CA GLY A 377 13.56 -3.81 -6.86
C GLY A 377 12.25 -3.01 -6.87
N LEU A 378 11.51 -3.14 -7.96
CA LEU A 378 10.16 -2.62 -8.13
C LEU A 378 9.23 -3.73 -8.60
N ASP A 379 7.97 -3.70 -8.17
CA ASP A 379 6.90 -4.46 -8.82
C ASP A 379 6.51 -3.74 -10.14
N PRO A 380 6.65 -4.39 -11.31
CA PRO A 380 6.36 -3.71 -12.58
C PRO A 380 4.88 -3.38 -12.79
N LEU A 381 3.93 -4.01 -12.09
CA LEU A 381 2.49 -3.73 -12.19
C LEU A 381 2.09 -2.52 -11.35
N ALA A 382 2.46 -2.52 -10.08
CA ALA A 382 2.21 -1.45 -9.13
C ALA A 382 3.57 -1.04 -8.56
N PRO A 383 4.29 -0.06 -9.15
CA PRO A 383 5.71 0.19 -8.93
C PRO A 383 6.03 0.87 -7.59
N ALA A 384 5.60 0.22 -6.52
CA ALA A 384 6.09 0.35 -5.16
C ALA A 384 7.53 -0.15 -5.07
N GLY A 385 8.25 0.34 -4.07
CA GLY A 385 9.61 -0.10 -3.79
C GLY A 385 9.62 -1.47 -3.11
N GLU A 386 10.63 -2.29 -3.39
CA GLU A 386 10.79 -3.59 -2.74
C GLU A 386 12.22 -3.69 -2.22
N ILE A 387 12.42 -3.56 -0.90
CA ILE A 387 13.71 -3.84 -0.26
C ILE A 387 13.79 -5.34 -0.08
N LEU A 388 14.77 -5.96 -0.74
CA LEU A 388 14.89 -7.41 -0.86
C LEU A 388 15.86 -7.93 0.20
N THR A 389 15.37 -8.78 1.11
CA THR A 389 16.13 -9.24 2.27
C THR A 389 15.94 -10.73 2.57
N ALA A 390 16.86 -11.29 3.34
CA ALA A 390 16.75 -12.63 3.90
C ALA A 390 17.12 -12.62 5.38
N LEU A 391 16.43 -13.43 6.18
CA LEU A 391 16.68 -13.62 7.60
C LEU A 391 17.02 -15.08 7.85
N THR A 392 18.18 -15.37 8.42
CA THR A 392 18.53 -16.72 8.88
C THR A 392 18.44 -16.76 10.39
N VAL A 393 17.70 -17.71 10.94
CA VAL A 393 17.52 -17.90 12.39
C VAL A 393 17.86 -19.33 12.74
N ASP A 394 18.82 -19.53 13.65
CA ASP A 394 19.15 -20.85 14.17
C ASP A 394 17.94 -21.42 14.94
N SER A 395 17.70 -22.72 14.81
CA SER A 395 16.48 -23.38 15.26
C SER A 395 16.21 -23.23 16.76
N ASP A 396 17.26 -23.19 17.59
CA ASP A 396 17.12 -23.01 19.03
C ASP A 396 16.54 -21.64 19.40
N ILE A 397 16.80 -20.60 18.61
CA ILE A 397 16.16 -19.28 18.76
C ILE A 397 14.78 -19.29 18.11
N PHE A 398 14.67 -19.79 16.88
CA PHE A 398 13.43 -19.79 16.11
C PHE A 398 12.30 -20.49 16.87
N ASP A 399 12.56 -21.69 17.39
CA ASP A 399 11.55 -22.54 18.02
C ASP A 399 11.10 -22.01 19.39
N ILE A 400 11.91 -21.18 20.04
CA ILE A 400 11.55 -20.50 21.29
C ILE A 400 10.70 -19.27 20.99
N VAL A 401 11.18 -18.41 20.09
CA VAL A 401 10.54 -17.14 19.76
C VAL A 401 9.20 -17.36 19.06
N PHE A 402 9.14 -18.29 18.11
CA PHE A 402 7.96 -18.56 17.29
C PHE A 402 7.19 -19.80 17.73
N LYS A 403 7.32 -20.19 19.01
CA LYS A 403 6.60 -21.35 19.57
C LYS A 403 5.07 -21.26 19.40
N GLY A 404 4.54 -20.03 19.42
CA GLY A 404 3.12 -19.74 19.23
C GLY A 404 2.64 -19.70 17.78
N MET A 405 3.51 -20.01 16.81
CA MET A 405 3.16 -19.94 15.39
C MET A 405 1.95 -20.82 15.06
N VAL A 406 0.91 -20.19 14.52
CA VAL A 406 -0.31 -20.83 14.04
C VAL A 406 -0.23 -21.06 12.53
N SER A 407 -0.84 -22.14 12.03
CA SER A 407 -0.89 -22.42 10.58
C SER A 407 -1.75 -21.41 9.80
N GLN A 408 -2.57 -20.61 10.50
CA GLN A 408 -3.44 -19.59 9.95
C GLN A 408 -3.55 -18.43 10.96
N ASN A 409 -3.36 -17.19 10.48
CA ASN A 409 -3.46 -15.97 11.28
C ASN A 409 -4.35 -14.93 10.56
N ALA A 410 -4.48 -13.72 11.12
CA ALA A 410 -5.28 -12.64 10.54
C ALA A 410 -4.76 -12.16 9.16
N GLU A 411 -3.51 -12.47 8.79
CA GLU A 411 -2.90 -12.07 7.52
C GLU A 411 -3.04 -13.13 6.41
N GLY A 412 -3.12 -14.40 6.77
CA GLY A 412 -3.32 -15.49 5.83
C GLY A 412 -3.00 -16.89 6.35
N GLU A 413 -2.81 -17.82 5.42
CA GLU A 413 -2.39 -19.20 5.73
C GLU A 413 -0.88 -19.34 5.49
N ILE A 414 -0.15 -19.90 6.46
CA ILE A 414 1.26 -20.27 6.31
C ILE A 414 1.32 -21.64 5.61
N TYR A 415 1.80 -21.68 4.36
CA TYR A 415 1.66 -22.81 3.42
C TYR A 415 2.76 -23.89 3.60
N PRO A 416 2.48 -25.18 3.31
CA PRO A 416 2.55 -26.26 4.29
C PRO A 416 3.98 -26.64 4.67
N SER A 417 4.14 -26.98 5.94
CA SER A 417 5.16 -27.92 6.40
C SER A 417 5.02 -29.27 5.70
N GLN A 418 6.13 -29.87 5.25
CA GLN A 418 6.13 -31.32 5.01
C GLN A 418 5.76 -32.01 6.34
N GLU A 419 5.06 -33.14 6.30
CA GLU A 419 4.67 -33.87 7.51
C GLU A 419 5.88 -34.09 8.42
N GLY A 420 5.81 -33.59 9.65
CA GLY A 420 6.92 -33.65 10.62
C GLY A 420 8.00 -32.56 10.49
N THR A 421 7.82 -31.52 9.68
CA THR A 421 8.76 -30.39 9.55
C THR A 421 8.12 -29.06 9.96
N VAL A 422 8.92 -28.05 10.31
CA VAL A 422 8.43 -26.68 10.55
C VAL A 422 8.80 -25.84 9.32
N GLY A 423 7.83 -25.56 8.44
CA GLY A 423 8.05 -24.86 7.17
C GLY A 423 8.45 -25.79 6.00
N ILE A 424 8.79 -25.19 4.85
CA ILE A 424 9.13 -25.91 3.61
C ILE A 424 10.64 -26.18 3.60
N ARG A 425 11.09 -27.43 3.40
CA ARG A 425 12.52 -27.75 3.32
C ARG A 425 13.23 -26.93 2.22
N TRP A 426 14.35 -26.29 2.57
CA TRP A 426 15.18 -25.48 1.67
C TRP A 426 16.06 -26.36 0.77
N THR A 427 15.44 -27.00 -0.23
CA THR A 427 16.10 -27.90 -1.18
C THR A 427 15.97 -27.40 -2.61
N PRO A 428 16.85 -27.82 -3.54
CA PRO A 428 16.72 -27.42 -4.95
C PRO A 428 15.37 -27.76 -5.56
N ALA A 429 14.79 -28.91 -5.17
CA ALA A 429 13.50 -29.38 -5.65
C ALA A 429 12.36 -28.48 -5.15
N ASN A 430 12.33 -28.14 -3.86
CA ASN A 430 11.29 -27.28 -3.29
C ASN A 430 11.39 -25.84 -3.78
N VAL A 431 12.59 -25.29 -3.89
CA VAL A 431 12.81 -23.94 -4.43
C VAL A 431 12.32 -23.88 -5.88
N ARG A 432 12.70 -24.84 -6.73
CA ARG A 432 12.21 -24.91 -8.11
C ARG A 432 10.69 -25.09 -8.17
N ARG A 433 10.11 -25.94 -7.31
CA ARG A 433 8.67 -26.16 -7.25
C ARG A 433 7.94 -24.85 -6.96
N VAL A 434 8.37 -24.12 -5.94
CA VAL A 434 7.78 -22.85 -5.52
C VAL A 434 7.93 -21.79 -6.62
N MET A 435 9.14 -21.61 -7.16
CA MET A 435 9.40 -20.61 -8.21
C MET A 435 8.59 -20.85 -9.50
N ASN A 436 8.24 -22.10 -9.82
CA ASN A 436 7.59 -22.45 -11.08
C ASN A 436 6.07 -22.66 -10.97
N HIS A 437 5.54 -22.92 -9.77
CA HIS A 437 4.13 -23.35 -9.62
C HIS A 437 3.32 -22.49 -8.64
N GLU A 438 3.96 -21.68 -7.81
CA GLU A 438 3.23 -20.77 -6.92
C GLU A 438 3.07 -19.39 -7.57
N PRO A 439 1.91 -18.74 -7.45
CA PRO A 439 1.70 -17.37 -7.93
C PRO A 439 2.39 -16.38 -6.99
N LEU A 440 3.72 -16.33 -7.04
CA LEU A 440 4.52 -15.50 -6.15
C LEU A 440 4.33 -14.01 -6.49
N ALA A 441 4.33 -13.18 -5.45
CA ALA A 441 4.61 -11.75 -5.60
C ALA A 441 6.02 -11.54 -6.18
N ALA A 442 6.23 -10.44 -6.89
CA ALA A 442 7.52 -10.14 -7.54
C ALA A 442 8.69 -10.13 -6.53
N ALA A 443 8.51 -9.43 -5.40
CA ALA A 443 9.51 -9.36 -4.33
C ALA A 443 9.78 -10.73 -3.68
N ALA A 444 8.74 -11.55 -3.49
CA ALA A 444 8.87 -12.90 -2.95
C ALA A 444 9.72 -13.80 -3.86
N ALA A 445 9.44 -13.81 -5.17
CA ALA A 445 10.24 -14.55 -6.14
C ALA A 445 11.69 -14.08 -6.16
N ALA A 446 11.92 -12.76 -6.14
CA ALA A 446 13.26 -12.17 -6.13
C ALA A 446 14.05 -12.56 -4.87
N CYS A 447 13.45 -12.47 -3.68
CA CYS A 447 14.11 -12.84 -2.43
C CYS A 447 14.46 -14.34 -2.39
N ILE A 448 13.58 -15.22 -2.88
CA ILE A 448 13.89 -16.66 -2.98
C ILE A 448 15.05 -16.90 -3.95
N ALA A 449 15.03 -16.28 -5.12
CA ALA A 449 16.07 -16.46 -6.14
C ALA A 449 17.44 -15.94 -5.65
N LEU A 450 17.48 -14.75 -5.03
CA LEU A 450 18.70 -14.15 -4.49
C LEU A 450 19.24 -14.93 -3.30
N THR A 451 18.37 -15.37 -2.39
CA THR A 451 18.77 -16.23 -1.26
C THR A 451 19.32 -17.55 -1.76
N TRP A 452 18.71 -18.13 -2.79
CA TRP A 452 19.24 -19.33 -3.43
C TRP A 452 20.63 -19.05 -4.02
N LYS A 453 20.79 -17.99 -4.83
CA LYS A 453 22.07 -17.61 -5.43
C LYS A 453 23.20 -17.48 -4.40
N HIS A 454 22.95 -16.77 -3.31
CA HIS A 454 23.96 -16.47 -2.28
C HIS A 454 23.96 -17.47 -1.10
N ARG A 455 23.29 -18.62 -1.22
CA ARG A 455 23.10 -19.60 -0.13
C ARG A 455 24.39 -20.02 0.59
N ASN A 456 25.51 -20.17 -0.12
CA ASN A 456 26.79 -20.56 0.48
C ASN A 456 27.34 -19.51 1.47
N ARG A 457 26.96 -18.23 1.30
CA ARG A 457 27.34 -17.14 2.20
C ARG A 457 26.34 -16.98 3.35
N LEU A 458 25.06 -17.17 3.06
CA LEU A 458 23.95 -16.97 4.00
C LEU A 458 23.81 -18.16 4.97
N LEU A 459 24.10 -19.37 4.51
CA LEU A 459 23.93 -20.66 5.18
C LEU A 459 25.26 -21.45 5.16
N PRO A 460 26.32 -20.93 5.81
CA PRO A 460 27.63 -21.60 5.86
C PRO A 460 27.63 -22.88 6.70
#